data_AF-A0A7X6CLN8-F1
#
_entry.id   AF-A0A7X6CLN8-F1
#
_cell.length_a   1.000
_cell.length_b   1.000
_cell.length_c   1.000
_cell.angle_alpha   90.00
_cell.angle_beta   90.00
_cell.angle_gamma   90.00
#
_symmetry.space_group_name_H-M   'P 1'
#
loop_
_entity.id
_entity.type
_entity.pdbx_description
1 polymer ?
#
loop_
_entity_poly.entity_id
_entity_poly.type
_entity_poly.pdbx_seq_one_letter_code
_entity_poly.pdbx_strand_id
1 'polypeptide(L)'
;MQYHYTGIQLMELLPESEQENFGSYVKILDDHLYMPLQRAYQAAGNHSSDSMALQSVRTLMPAMSRIAERVVDRVNQLYPRYRSHSGFLTDPTIRTSSIRDVEMFQVYMWVCLLEGNLHALETELFPLCVMIYPRLNVSWELVSQMTHLLRKEVATYLPPEQAKYCEPFYEILRRIFSTEVFPNA
;
A
#
# COMPACT_ATOMS: atom_id res chain seq x y z
N MET A 1 -11.39 4.90 9.62
CA MET A 1 -12.55 4.01 9.46
C MET A 1 -13.86 4.77 9.26
N GLN A 2 -14.23 5.75 10.10
CA GLN A 2 -15.53 6.44 9.99
C GLN A 2 -15.76 7.11 8.63
N TYR A 3 -14.78 7.84 8.08
CA TYR A 3 -14.92 8.48 6.76
C TYR A 3 -15.17 7.51 5.62
N HIS A 4 -14.50 6.36 5.63
CA HIS A 4 -14.68 5.32 4.60
C HIS A 4 -16.11 4.77 4.60
N TYR A 5 -16.62 4.39 5.78
CA TYR A 5 -17.98 3.87 5.90
C TYR A 5 -19.04 4.94 5.62
N THR A 6 -18.82 6.17 6.07
CA THR A 6 -19.71 7.29 5.73
C THR A 6 -19.71 7.54 4.22
N GLY A 7 -18.55 7.47 3.56
CA GLY A 7 -18.43 7.61 2.11
C GLY A 7 -19.19 6.53 1.34
N ILE A 8 -19.08 5.26 1.76
CA ILE A 8 -19.85 4.15 1.19
C ILE A 8 -21.36 4.38 1.38
N GLN A 9 -21.80 4.72 2.59
CA GLN A 9 -23.22 4.96 2.88
C GLN A 9 -23.78 6.13 2.06
N LEU A 10 -23.02 7.22 1.91
CA LEU A 10 -23.42 8.35 1.08
C LEU A 10 -23.51 7.95 -0.40
N MET A 11 -22.59 7.12 -0.89
CA MET A 11 -22.58 6.62 -2.26
C MET A 11 -23.79 5.70 -2.55
N GLU A 12 -24.19 4.85 -1.61
CA GLU A 12 -25.40 3.99 -1.73
C GLU A 12 -26.70 4.81 -1.81
N LEU A 13 -26.70 6.05 -1.32
CA LEU A 13 -27.84 6.96 -1.38
C LEU A 13 -27.90 7.78 -2.68
N LEU A 14 -26.85 7.76 -3.51
CA LEU A 14 -26.78 8.52 -4.76
C LEU A 14 -27.35 7.73 -5.95
N PRO A 15 -27.91 8.41 -6.97
CA PRO A 15 -28.24 7.80 -8.25
C PRO A 15 -27.02 7.15 -8.90
N GLU A 16 -27.17 6.02 -9.59
CA GLU A 16 -26.06 5.28 -10.23
C GLU A 16 -25.17 6.17 -11.13
N SER A 17 -25.77 7.13 -11.84
CA SER A 17 -25.05 8.08 -12.70
C SER A 17 -24.09 9.01 -11.96
N GLU A 18 -24.26 9.20 -10.64
CA GLU A 18 -23.41 10.06 -9.81
C GLU A 18 -22.42 9.28 -8.95
N GLN A 19 -22.62 7.96 -8.80
CA GLN A 19 -21.80 7.11 -7.95
C GLN A 19 -20.34 7.04 -8.40
N GLU A 20 -20.06 7.02 -9.71
CA GLU A 20 -18.68 6.95 -10.23
C GLU A 20 -17.88 8.22 -9.89
N ASN A 21 -18.48 9.39 -10.12
CA ASN A 21 -17.85 10.69 -9.82
C ASN A 21 -17.67 10.88 -8.31
N PHE A 22 -18.70 10.55 -7.52
CA PHE A 22 -18.62 10.67 -6.07
C PHE A 22 -17.66 9.64 -5.46
N GLY A 23 -17.63 8.42 -5.98
CA GLY A 23 -16.69 7.37 -5.57
C GLY A 23 -15.24 7.79 -5.77
N SER A 24 -14.94 8.48 -6.88
CA SER A 24 -13.61 9.07 -7.12
C SER A 24 -13.24 10.13 -6.07
N TYR A 25 -14.19 10.98 -5.69
CA TYR A 25 -13.99 11.99 -4.65
C TYR A 25 -13.78 11.38 -3.25
N VAL A 26 -14.61 10.40 -2.87
CA VAL A 26 -14.47 9.66 -1.62
C VAL A 26 -13.13 8.94 -1.55
N LYS A 27 -12.68 8.32 -2.65
CA LYS A 27 -11.37 7.68 -2.71
C LYS A 27 -10.25 8.68 -2.43
N ILE A 28 -10.26 9.85 -3.07
CA ILE A 28 -9.24 10.89 -2.86
C ILE A 28 -9.20 11.34 -1.40
N LEU A 29 -10.36 11.52 -0.76
CA LEU A 29 -10.44 11.88 0.66
C LEU A 29 -9.92 10.78 1.57
N ASP A 30 -10.31 9.53 1.32
CA ASP A 30 -9.79 8.38 2.05
C ASP A 30 -8.26 8.31 1.89
N ASP A 31 -7.75 8.40 0.67
CA ASP A 31 -6.32 8.36 0.38
C ASP A 31 -5.56 9.48 1.12
N HIS A 32 -6.12 10.69 1.17
CA HIS A 32 -5.57 11.80 1.97
C HIS A 32 -5.58 11.57 3.48
N LEU A 33 -6.56 10.83 3.99
CA LEU A 33 -6.72 10.56 5.42
C LEU A 33 -5.93 9.35 5.91
N TYR A 34 -5.67 8.37 5.03
CA TYR A 34 -5.02 7.10 5.39
C TYR A 34 -3.59 6.98 4.91
N MET A 35 -3.15 7.77 3.93
CA MET A 35 -1.80 7.69 3.37
C MET A 35 -1.06 9.04 3.50
N PRO A 36 0.28 9.04 3.69
CA PRO A 36 1.04 10.27 3.84
C PRO A 36 1.32 10.96 2.48
N LEU A 37 0.31 11.04 1.60
CA LEU A 37 0.43 11.61 0.25
C LEU A 37 0.88 13.09 0.29
N GLN A 38 0.35 13.87 1.22
CA GLN A 38 0.77 15.27 1.36
C GLN A 38 2.26 15.37 1.71
N ARG A 39 2.76 14.51 2.60
CA ARG A 39 4.17 14.44 2.96
C ARG A 39 5.03 13.98 1.79
N ALA A 40 4.56 13.01 1.01
CA ALA A 40 5.24 12.60 -0.23
C ALA A 40 5.36 13.78 -1.22
N TYR A 41 4.30 14.57 -1.40
CA TYR A 41 4.34 15.75 -2.28
C TYR A 41 5.29 16.84 -1.75
N GLN A 42 5.29 17.09 -0.45
CA GLN A 42 6.22 18.03 0.18
C GLN A 42 7.67 17.57 0.04
N ALA A 43 7.95 16.30 0.32
CA ALA A 43 9.27 15.71 0.17
C ALA A 43 9.72 15.78 -1.30
N ALA A 44 8.85 15.46 -2.25
CA ALA A 44 9.12 15.57 -3.69
C ALA A 44 9.51 17.00 -4.12
N GLY A 45 8.91 18.03 -3.49
CA GLY A 45 9.25 19.43 -3.75
C GLY A 45 10.69 19.82 -3.40
N ASN A 46 11.37 19.02 -2.57
CA ASN A 46 12.76 19.26 -2.17
C ASN A 46 13.79 18.61 -3.12
N HIS A 47 13.35 17.91 -4.16
CA HIS A 47 14.23 17.21 -5.10
C HIS A 47 14.45 18.00 -6.39
N SER A 48 15.66 17.89 -6.94
CA SER A 48 15.90 18.29 -8.32
C SER A 48 15.14 17.36 -9.29
N SER A 49 14.84 17.85 -10.48
CA SER A 49 14.18 17.07 -11.54
C SER A 49 14.94 15.80 -11.93
N ASP A 50 16.26 15.79 -11.71
CA ASP A 50 17.16 14.71 -12.08
C ASP A 50 17.43 13.74 -10.92
N SER A 51 16.80 13.94 -9.75
CA SER A 51 17.02 13.07 -8.60
C SER A 51 16.45 11.67 -8.86
N MET A 52 17.24 10.64 -8.52
CA MET A 52 16.85 9.24 -8.71
C MET A 52 15.59 8.90 -7.90
N ALA A 53 15.44 9.46 -6.69
CA ALA A 53 14.26 9.26 -5.85
C ALA A 53 12.99 9.81 -6.53
N LEU A 54 13.04 11.05 -7.01
CA LEU A 54 11.88 11.69 -7.64
C LEU A 54 11.51 11.00 -8.96
N GLN A 55 12.50 10.64 -9.77
CA GLN A 55 12.26 9.90 -11.03
C GLN A 55 11.63 8.53 -10.77
N SER A 56 12.10 7.81 -9.76
CA SER A 56 11.55 6.50 -9.39
C SER A 56 10.09 6.62 -8.96
N VAL A 57 9.76 7.60 -8.10
CA VAL A 57 8.38 7.85 -7.67
C VAL A 57 7.49 8.27 -8.86
N ARG A 58 7.99 9.11 -9.77
CA ARG A 58 7.27 9.49 -10.99
C ARG A 58 6.96 8.30 -11.91
N THR A 59 7.87 7.34 -12.01
CA THR A 59 7.63 6.10 -12.76
C THR A 59 6.57 5.23 -12.09
N LEU A 60 6.59 5.12 -10.76
CA LEU A 60 5.70 4.21 -10.01
C LEU A 60 4.30 4.76 -9.81
N MET A 61 4.14 6.06 -9.58
CA MET A 61 2.88 6.68 -9.17
C MET A 61 1.73 6.39 -10.16
N PRO A 62 1.89 6.50 -11.50
CA PRO A 62 0.83 6.15 -12.44
C PRO A 62 0.44 4.67 -12.44
N ALA A 63 1.31 3.79 -11.94
CA ALA A 63 1.10 2.35 -11.90
C ALA A 63 0.66 1.83 -10.52
N MET A 64 0.50 2.70 -9.51
CA MET A 64 0.28 2.32 -8.10
C MET A 64 -0.85 1.31 -7.91
N SER A 65 -2.06 1.62 -8.41
CA SER A 65 -3.22 0.73 -8.26
C SER A 65 -3.03 -0.57 -9.04
N ARG A 66 -2.42 -0.53 -10.22
CA ARG A 66 -2.12 -1.73 -11.02
C ARG A 66 -1.10 -2.65 -10.33
N ILE A 67 -0.09 -2.07 -9.68
CA ILE A 67 0.87 -2.81 -8.85
C ILE A 67 0.12 -3.48 -7.68
N ALA A 68 -0.72 -2.72 -6.98
CA ALA A 68 -1.48 -3.23 -5.83
C ALA A 68 -2.41 -4.38 -6.21
N GLU A 69 -3.18 -4.22 -7.29
CA GLU A 69 -4.06 -5.26 -7.84
C GLU A 69 -3.30 -6.54 -8.17
N ARG A 70 -2.17 -6.43 -8.89
CA ARG A 70 -1.35 -7.60 -9.25
C ARG A 70 -0.77 -8.32 -8.04
N VAL A 71 -0.33 -7.57 -7.03
CA VAL A 71 0.16 -8.15 -5.77
C VAL A 71 -0.97 -8.92 -5.09
N VAL A 72 -2.14 -8.30 -4.92
CA VAL A 72 -3.29 -8.93 -4.25
C VAL A 72 -3.80 -10.14 -5.01
N ASP A 73 -3.94 -10.04 -6.34
CA ASP A 73 -4.36 -11.16 -7.17
C ASP A 73 -3.36 -12.33 -7.10
N ARG A 74 -2.05 -12.03 -7.03
CA ARG A 74 -1.03 -13.07 -6.88
C ARG A 74 -1.05 -13.71 -5.50
N VAL A 75 -1.31 -12.94 -4.44
CA VAL A 75 -1.49 -13.48 -3.09
C VAL A 75 -2.72 -14.39 -3.02
N ASN A 76 -3.84 -13.98 -3.63
CA ASN A 76 -5.06 -14.78 -3.68
C ASN A 76 -4.85 -16.12 -4.40
N GLN A 77 -4.03 -16.13 -5.44
CA GLN A 77 -3.64 -17.37 -6.13
C GLN A 77 -2.78 -18.29 -5.26
N LEU A 78 -1.89 -17.73 -4.44
CA LEU A 78 -1.01 -18.50 -3.55
C LEU A 78 -1.73 -19.02 -2.30
N TYR A 79 -2.73 -18.27 -1.82
CA TYR A 79 -3.48 -18.55 -0.60
C TYR A 79 -5.00 -18.67 -0.86
N PRO A 80 -5.45 -19.58 -1.75
CA PRO A 80 -6.85 -19.65 -2.19
C PRO A 80 -7.83 -20.07 -1.09
N ARG A 81 -7.32 -20.59 0.03
CA ARG A 81 -8.12 -21.04 1.19
C ARG A 81 -7.93 -20.17 2.42
N TYR A 82 -7.15 -19.09 2.34
CA TYR A 82 -6.92 -18.21 3.47
C TYR A 82 -8.21 -17.46 3.83
N ARG A 83 -8.49 -17.40 5.13
CA ARG A 83 -9.67 -16.74 5.68
C ARG A 83 -9.26 -15.85 6.84
N SER A 84 -9.55 -14.56 6.75
CA SER A 84 -9.43 -13.61 7.86
C SER A 84 -10.68 -13.68 8.75
N HIS A 85 -10.75 -12.85 9.80
CA HIS A 85 -11.98 -12.73 10.60
C HIS A 85 -13.18 -12.26 9.76
N SER A 86 -12.91 -11.51 8.69
CA SER A 86 -13.94 -10.88 7.86
C SER A 86 -14.41 -11.75 6.68
N GLY A 87 -13.71 -12.84 6.33
CA GLY A 87 -14.02 -13.65 5.13
C GLY A 87 -12.79 -14.14 4.37
N PHE A 88 -13.00 -14.58 3.12
CA PHE A 88 -11.94 -15.01 2.20
C PHE A 88 -11.27 -13.81 1.54
N LEU A 89 -9.98 -13.94 1.18
CA LEU A 89 -9.28 -12.85 0.46
C LEU A 89 -9.90 -12.52 -0.90
N THR A 90 -10.67 -13.45 -1.47
CA THR A 90 -11.42 -13.26 -2.72
C THR A 90 -12.71 -12.48 -2.53
N ASP A 91 -13.19 -12.31 -1.29
CA ASP A 91 -14.41 -11.55 -1.03
C ASP A 91 -14.18 -10.07 -1.43
N PRO A 92 -15.09 -9.44 -2.19
CA PRO A 92 -14.85 -8.13 -2.78
C PRO A 92 -14.38 -7.06 -1.79
N THR A 93 -15.00 -6.99 -0.61
CA THR A 93 -14.65 -6.02 0.43
C THR A 93 -13.25 -6.25 1.00
N ILE A 94 -12.85 -7.51 1.17
CA ILE A 94 -11.52 -7.87 1.68
C ILE A 94 -10.47 -7.60 0.61
N ARG A 95 -10.73 -7.98 -0.64
CA ARG A 95 -9.86 -7.67 -1.77
C ARG A 95 -9.62 -6.16 -1.89
N THR A 96 -10.67 -5.35 -1.83
CA THR A 96 -10.54 -3.88 -1.84
C THR A 96 -9.71 -3.36 -0.66
N SER A 97 -9.92 -3.91 0.54
CA SER A 97 -9.10 -3.54 1.70
C SER A 97 -7.63 -3.93 1.52
N SER A 98 -7.34 -5.11 0.99
CA SER A 98 -5.97 -5.57 0.72
C SER A 98 -5.28 -4.71 -0.34
N ILE A 99 -6.01 -4.26 -1.37
CA ILE A 99 -5.47 -3.33 -2.37
C ILE A 99 -5.05 -2.03 -1.70
N ARG A 100 -5.91 -1.45 -0.85
CA ARG A 100 -5.59 -0.23 -0.11
C ARG A 100 -4.37 -0.37 0.78
N ASP A 101 -4.19 -1.51 1.45
CA ASP A 101 -2.99 -1.76 2.26
C ASP A 101 -1.72 -1.74 1.39
N VAL A 102 -1.76 -2.34 0.20
CA VAL A 102 -0.62 -2.34 -0.72
C VAL A 102 -0.37 -0.94 -1.31
N GLU A 103 -1.42 -0.17 -1.62
CA GLU A 103 -1.30 1.25 -2.01
C GLU A 103 -0.66 2.07 -0.89
N MET A 104 -1.11 1.89 0.35
CA MET A 104 -0.55 2.55 1.53
C MET A 104 0.94 2.23 1.71
N PHE A 105 1.33 0.95 1.58
CA PHE A 105 2.74 0.55 1.65
C PHE A 105 3.56 1.26 0.57
N GLN A 106 3.04 1.35 -0.67
CA GLN A 106 3.72 2.08 -1.74
C GLN A 106 3.94 3.56 -1.41
N VAL A 107 2.92 4.26 -0.90
CA VAL A 107 3.06 5.69 -0.53
C VAL A 107 4.07 5.89 0.60
N TYR A 108 4.06 5.03 1.62
CA TYR A 108 5.07 5.08 2.69
C TYR A 108 6.48 4.84 2.15
N MET A 109 6.66 3.91 1.21
CA MET A 109 7.95 3.70 0.57
C MET A 109 8.40 4.91 -0.25
N TRP A 110 7.48 5.60 -0.92
CA TRP A 110 7.81 6.83 -1.64
C TRP A 110 8.25 7.95 -0.68
N VAL A 111 7.59 8.11 0.46
CA VAL A 111 8.05 9.04 1.51
C VAL A 111 9.47 8.67 1.94
N CYS A 112 9.74 7.40 2.24
CA CYS A 112 11.07 6.97 2.65
C CYS A 112 12.14 7.25 1.58
N LEU A 113 11.83 6.99 0.31
CA LEU A 113 12.71 7.26 -0.83
C LEU A 113 13.00 8.75 -0.99
N LEU A 114 11.97 9.59 -0.89
CA LEU A 114 12.06 11.04 -1.07
C LEU A 114 12.73 11.71 0.14
N GLU A 115 12.56 11.19 1.35
CA GLU A 115 13.22 11.74 2.54
C GLU A 115 14.61 11.14 2.78
N GLY A 116 14.97 10.10 2.02
CA GLY A 116 16.27 9.42 2.13
C GLY A 116 16.47 8.68 3.45
N ASN A 117 15.39 8.35 4.16
CA ASN A 117 15.43 7.67 5.45
C ASN A 117 14.18 6.80 5.64
N LEU A 118 14.14 6.01 6.72
CA LEU A 118 13.07 5.04 6.97
C LEU A 118 12.08 5.48 8.06
N HIS A 119 12.14 6.74 8.49
CA HIS A 119 11.39 7.21 9.65
C HIS A 119 9.89 6.94 9.50
N ALA A 120 9.29 7.30 8.36
CA ALA A 120 7.87 7.07 8.11
C ALA A 120 7.48 5.58 8.17
N LEU A 121 8.37 4.68 7.74
CA LEU A 121 8.14 3.24 7.84
C LEU A 121 8.22 2.76 9.30
N GLU A 122 9.26 3.16 10.04
CA GLU A 122 9.57 2.64 11.37
C GLU A 122 8.67 3.22 12.48
N THR A 123 8.31 4.49 12.39
CA THR A 123 7.58 5.18 13.47
C THR A 123 6.08 5.29 13.23
N GLU A 124 5.62 5.06 12.00
CA GLU A 124 4.21 5.20 11.64
C GLU A 124 3.64 3.89 11.06
N LEU A 125 4.09 3.48 9.87
CA LEU A 125 3.47 2.33 9.17
C LEU A 125 3.62 1.03 9.96
N PHE A 126 4.83 0.73 10.44
CA PHE A 126 5.07 -0.50 11.17
C PHE A 126 4.27 -0.59 12.48
N PRO A 127 4.30 0.41 13.38
CA PRO A 127 3.45 0.42 14.57
C PRO A 127 1.95 0.33 14.25
N LEU A 128 1.50 0.98 13.18
CA LEU A 128 0.11 0.92 12.73
C LEU A 128 -0.31 -0.51 12.38
N CYS A 129 0.49 -1.19 11.55
CA CYS A 129 0.25 -2.59 11.19
C CYS A 129 0.26 -3.50 12.43
N VAL A 130 1.24 -3.35 13.32
CA VAL A 130 1.34 -4.14 14.57
C VAL A 130 0.11 -3.95 15.47
N MET A 131 -0.44 -2.75 15.52
CA MET A 131 -1.63 -2.44 16.32
C MET A 131 -2.92 -2.99 15.71
N ILE A 132 -3.07 -2.94 14.38
CA ILE A 132 -4.35 -3.21 13.69
C ILE A 132 -4.46 -4.67 13.24
N TYR A 133 -3.44 -5.23 12.61
CA TYR A 133 -3.53 -6.54 11.96
C TYR A 133 -3.89 -7.71 12.89
N PRO A 134 -3.39 -7.79 14.14
CA PRO A 134 -3.84 -8.80 15.09
C PRO A 134 -5.34 -8.70 15.42
N ARG A 135 -5.89 -7.47 15.46
CA ARG A 135 -7.33 -7.26 15.73
C ARG A 135 -8.21 -7.69 14.57
N LEU A 136 -7.67 -7.73 13.36
CA LEU A 136 -8.37 -8.14 12.13
C LEU A 136 -8.09 -9.61 11.75
N ASN A 137 -7.30 -10.33 12.55
CA ASN A 137 -6.84 -11.69 12.26
C ASN A 137 -6.15 -11.78 10.88
N VAL A 138 -5.30 -10.80 10.59
CA VAL A 138 -4.42 -10.80 9.42
C VAL A 138 -3.10 -11.45 9.85
N SER A 139 -2.80 -12.61 9.27
CA SER A 139 -1.57 -13.34 9.57
C SER A 139 -0.35 -12.58 9.05
N TRP A 140 0.74 -12.62 9.83
CA TRP A 140 1.99 -12.01 9.40
C TRP A 140 2.64 -12.74 8.23
N GLU A 141 2.34 -14.02 8.03
CA GLU A 141 2.74 -14.75 6.83
C GLU A 141 2.17 -14.09 5.56
N LEU A 142 0.88 -13.71 5.58
CA LEU A 142 0.23 -13.02 4.47
C LEU A 142 0.90 -11.67 4.20
N VAL A 143 1.16 -10.88 5.25
CA VAL A 143 1.81 -9.56 5.14
C VAL A 143 3.24 -9.70 4.60
N SER A 144 3.98 -10.71 5.08
CA SER A 144 5.32 -11.03 4.59
C SER A 144 5.31 -11.36 3.10
N GLN A 145 4.35 -12.17 2.65
CA GLN A 145 4.21 -12.48 1.24
C GLN A 145 3.80 -11.24 0.42
N MET A 146 2.89 -10.41 0.93
CA MET A 146 2.47 -9.17 0.26
C MET A 146 3.65 -8.23 0.05
N THR A 147 4.48 -8.00 1.07
CA THR A 147 5.66 -7.13 0.96
C THR A 147 6.73 -7.70 0.04
N HIS A 148 6.93 -9.01 0.03
CA HIS A 148 7.82 -9.69 -0.91
C HIS A 148 7.37 -9.56 -2.36
N LEU A 149 6.08 -9.77 -2.62
CA LEU A 149 5.51 -9.60 -3.95
C LEU A 149 5.52 -8.14 -4.39
N LEU A 150 5.23 -7.20 -3.48
CA LEU A 150 5.31 -5.77 -3.76
C LEU A 150 6.72 -5.36 -4.22
N ARG A 151 7.77 -5.80 -3.50
CA ARG A 151 9.15 -5.55 -3.91
C ARG A 151 9.42 -6.04 -5.34
N LYS A 152 9.01 -7.28 -5.65
CA LYS A 152 9.19 -7.87 -6.98
C LYS A 152 8.44 -7.10 -8.05
N GLU A 153 7.17 -6.77 -7.81
CA GLU A 153 6.32 -6.11 -8.79
C GLU A 153 6.84 -4.70 -9.08
N VAL A 154 7.19 -3.92 -8.05
CA VAL A 154 7.80 -2.59 -8.19
C VAL A 154 9.05 -2.62 -9.07
N ALA A 155 9.94 -3.60 -8.86
CA ALA A 155 11.16 -3.74 -9.65
C ALA A 155 10.88 -3.96 -11.15
N THR A 156 9.72 -4.51 -11.53
CA THR A 156 9.36 -4.69 -12.95
C THR A 156 8.93 -3.41 -13.65
N TYR A 157 8.53 -2.38 -12.90
CA TYR A 157 8.11 -1.08 -13.45
C TYR A 157 9.26 -0.08 -13.52
N LEU A 158 10.36 -0.33 -12.82
CA LEU A 158 11.49 0.59 -12.76
C LEU A 158 12.56 0.22 -13.81
N PRO A 159 13.17 1.22 -14.48
CA PRO A 159 14.43 1.03 -15.17
C PRO A 159 15.50 0.44 -14.24
N PRO A 160 16.50 -0.31 -14.76
CA PRO A 160 17.48 -1.03 -13.93
C PRO A 160 18.20 -0.16 -12.90
N GLU A 161 18.55 1.09 -13.22
CA GLU A 161 19.21 2.01 -12.29
C GLU A 161 18.29 2.45 -11.16
N GLN A 162 17.04 2.79 -11.48
CA GLN A 162 16.01 3.15 -10.50
C GLN A 162 15.67 1.95 -9.61
N ALA A 163 15.53 0.74 -10.20
CA ALA A 163 15.30 -0.49 -9.45
C ALA A 163 16.42 -0.76 -8.45
N LYS A 164 17.68 -0.63 -8.88
CA LYS A 164 18.85 -0.79 -7.99
C LYS A 164 18.87 0.26 -6.87
N TYR A 165 18.47 1.50 -7.16
CA TYR A 165 18.39 2.57 -6.17
C TYR A 165 17.28 2.31 -5.13
N CYS A 166 16.11 1.84 -5.57
CA CYS A 166 14.97 1.57 -4.69
C CYS A 166 15.11 0.27 -3.88
N GLU A 167 15.85 -0.72 -4.38
CA GLU A 167 15.95 -2.06 -3.79
C GLU A 167 16.25 -2.08 -2.28
N PRO A 168 17.20 -1.30 -1.73
CA PRO A 168 17.48 -1.31 -0.30
C PRO A 168 16.27 -0.96 0.57
N PHE A 169 15.45 0.00 0.11
CA PHE A 169 14.26 0.43 0.84
C PHE A 169 13.19 -0.67 0.85
N TYR A 170 12.92 -1.30 -0.30
CA TYR A 170 11.91 -2.37 -0.38
C TYR A 170 12.38 -3.68 0.25
N GLU A 171 13.69 -3.96 0.27
CA GLU A 171 14.23 -5.09 1.01
C GLU A 171 14.07 -4.90 2.53
N ILE A 172 14.21 -3.67 3.03
CA ILE A 172 13.95 -3.37 4.45
C ILE A 172 12.46 -3.52 4.78
N LEU A 173 11.55 -3.04 3.93
CA LEU A 173 10.12 -3.28 4.08
C LEU A 173 9.82 -4.80 4.22
N ARG A 174 10.37 -5.62 3.32
CA ARG A 174 10.20 -7.08 3.36
C ARG A 174 10.74 -7.69 4.66
N ARG A 175 11.89 -7.21 5.15
CA ARG A 175 12.54 -7.73 6.37
C ARG A 175 11.76 -7.38 7.62
N ILE A 176 11.29 -6.13 7.74
CA ILE A 176 10.54 -5.66 8.91
C ILE A 176 9.23 -6.44 9.08
N PHE A 177 8.59 -6.84 7.97
CA PHE A 177 7.40 -7.69 7.98
C PHE A 177 7.71 -9.18 7.72
N SER A 178 8.94 -9.63 7.98
CA SER A 178 9.31 -11.03 7.81
C SER A 178 8.79 -11.92 8.94
N THR A 179 8.67 -13.22 8.65
CA THR A 179 8.34 -14.24 9.65
C THR A 179 9.43 -14.41 10.72
N GLU A 180 10.64 -13.89 10.51
CA GLU A 180 11.69 -13.86 11.54
C GLU A 180 11.39 -12.85 12.64
N VAL A 181 10.75 -11.73 12.29
CA VAL A 181 10.30 -10.69 13.23
C VAL A 181 8.98 -11.11 13.89
N PHE A 182 8.12 -11.82 13.15
CA PHE A 182 6.84 -12.33 13.63
C PHE A 182 6.73 -13.87 13.53
N PRO A 183 7.51 -14.63 14.33
CA PRO A 183 7.40 -16.08 14.34
C PRO A 183 6.12 -16.49 15.09
N ASN A 184 5.18 -17.13 14.39
CA ASN A 184 3.95 -17.72 14.95
C ASN A 184 2.93 -16.72 15.54
N ALA A 185 2.75 -15.54 14.94
CA ALA A 185 1.70 -14.59 15.32
C ALA A 185 0.45 -14.72 14.44
#